data_AF-A0A849SPG8-F1
#
_entry.id   AF-A0A849SPG8-F1
#
_cell.length_a   1.000
_cell.length_b   1.000
_cell.length_c   1.000
_cell.angle_alpha   90.00
_cell.angle_beta   90.00
_cell.angle_gamma   90.00
#
_symmetry.space_group_name_H-M   'P 1'
#
loop_
_entity.id
_entity.type
_entity.pdbx_description
1 polymer ?
#
loop_
_entity_poly.entity_id
_entity_poly.type
_entity_poly.pdbx_seq_one_letter_code
_entity_poly.pdbx_strand_id
1 'polypeptide(L)' 'MKKLIVCCDGSWNTLEQEHDGVPVPTNVGKLYFALDHTKPEEQIAYYHPGVGTSPGLNDKARRLG' A
#
# COMPACT_ATOMS: atom_id res chain seq x y z
N MET A 1 -23.09 -6.78 -7.42
CA MET A 1 -22.53 -6.90 -6.05
C MET A 1 -21.20 -6.16 -6.06
N LYS A 2 -21.02 -5.21 -5.14
CA LYS A 2 -19.81 -4.40 -5.05
C LYS A 2 -18.69 -5.19 -4.37
N LYS A 3 -17.46 -5.10 -4.88
CA LYS A 3 -16.29 -5.82 -4.35
C LYS A 3 -15.37 -4.84 -3.62
N LEU A 4 -14.87 -5.24 -2.45
CA LEU A 4 -13.78 -4.56 -1.75
C LEU A 4 -12.56 -5.48 -1.77
N ILE A 5 -11.45 -4.99 -2.31
CA ILE A 5 -10.18 -5.72 -2.37
C ILE A 5 -9.18 -4.97 -1.51
N VAL A 6 -8.68 -5.63 -0.47
CA VAL A 6 -7.68 -5.09 0.45
C VAL A 6 -6.36 -5.82 0.21
N CYS A 7 -5.35 -5.08 -0.23
CA CYS A 7 -4.02 -5.56 -0.52
C CYS A 7 -3.10 -5.22 0.66
N CYS A 8 -2.84 -6.19 1.54
CA CYS A 8 -1.90 -6.04 2.66
C CYS A 8 -0.52 -6.54 2.24
N ASP A 9 0.47 -5.64 2.16
CA ASP A 9 1.81 -6.02 1.71
C ASP A 9 2.67 -6.64 2.84
N GLY A 10 3.78 -7.25 2.47
CA GLY A 10 4.75 -7.82 3.40
C GLY A 10 5.54 -6.76 4.17
N SER A 11 6.15 -7.16 5.28
CA SER A 11 6.96 -6.29 6.14
C SER A 11 7.94 -5.42 5.34
N TRP A 12 8.04 -4.16 5.74
CA TRP A 12 8.90 -3.13 5.14
C TRP A 12 8.57 -2.72 3.70
N ASN A 13 7.45 -3.19 3.11
CA ASN A 13 7.12 -2.87 1.73
C ASN A 13 6.12 -1.70 1.53
N THR A 14 6.42 -0.82 0.59
CA THR A 14 5.53 0.26 0.12
C THR A 14 5.33 0.22 -1.40
N LEU A 15 4.35 0.98 -1.92
CA LEU A 15 4.13 1.08 -3.38
C LEU A 15 5.25 1.85 -4.09
N GLU A 16 5.92 2.74 -3.35
CA GLU A 16 6.99 3.63 -3.84
C GLU A 16 8.37 2.96 -3.82
N GLN A 17 8.44 1.68 -3.48
CA GLN A 17 9.70 0.97 -3.34
C GLN A 17 10.44 0.86 -4.68
N GLU A 18 11.70 1.28 -4.67
CA GLU A 18 12.56 1.35 -5.85
C GLU A 18 13.96 0.79 -5.59
N HIS A 19 14.63 0.36 -6.66
CA HIS A 19 16.03 -0.04 -6.66
C HIS A 19 16.72 0.70 -7.81
N ASP A 20 17.71 1.55 -7.48
CA ASP A 20 18.42 2.41 -8.44
C ASP A 20 17.48 3.26 -9.31
N GLY A 21 16.42 3.82 -8.70
CA GLY A 21 15.40 4.63 -9.37
C GLY A 21 14.42 3.83 -10.23
N VAL A 22 14.50 2.50 -10.21
CA VAL A 22 13.57 1.61 -10.91
C VAL A 22 12.53 1.09 -9.92
N PRO A 23 11.21 1.27 -10.17
CA PRO A 23 10.17 0.72 -9.30
C PRO A 23 10.25 -0.81 -9.19
N VAL A 24 10.25 -1.33 -7.97
CA VAL A 24 10.31 -2.78 -7.66
C VAL A 24 9.13 -3.23 -6.79
N PRO A 25 7.88 -3.12 -7.29
CA PRO A 25 6.71 -3.48 -6.50
C PRO A 25 6.69 -4.98 -6.18
N THR A 26 6.19 -5.33 -5.00
CA THR A 26 5.92 -6.70 -4.61
C THR A 26 4.81 -7.32 -5.48
N ASN A 27 4.56 -8.63 -5.33
CA ASN A 27 3.40 -9.24 -5.98
C ASN A 27 2.07 -8.65 -5.48
N VAL A 28 1.99 -8.18 -4.24
CA VAL A 28 0.81 -7.50 -3.69
C VAL A 28 0.65 -6.12 -4.32
N GLY A 29 1.73 -5.34 -4.43
CA GLY A 29 1.72 -4.06 -5.14
C GLY A 29 1.35 -4.21 -6.62
N LYS A 30 1.91 -5.21 -7.31
CA LYS A 30 1.55 -5.55 -8.70
C LYS A 30 0.07 -5.91 -8.84
N LEU A 31 -0.47 -6.70 -7.90
CA LEU A 31 -1.90 -7.03 -7.90
C LEU A 31 -2.74 -5.76 -7.73
N TYR A 32 -2.41 -4.90 -6.77
CA TYR A 32 -3.12 -3.63 -6.54
C TYR A 32 -3.15 -2.73 -7.79
N PHE A 33 -2.02 -2.62 -8.50
CA PHE A 33 -1.95 -1.85 -9.75
C PHE A 33 -2.78 -2.46 -10.90
N ALA A 34 -2.99 -3.78 -10.89
CA ALA A 34 -3.77 -4.48 -11.92
C ALA A 34 -5.30 -4.39 -11.71
N LEU A 35 -5.76 -3.88 -10.56
CA LEU A 35 -7.19 -3.72 -10.27
C LEU A 35 -7.79 -2.54 -11.04
N ASP A 36 -9.08 -2.64 -11.37
CA ASP A 36 -9.86 -1.50 -11.86
C ASP A 36 -10.10 -0.49 -10.73
N HIS A 37 -9.66 0.75 -10.95
CA HIS A 37 -9.81 1.90 -10.07
C HIS A 37 -10.81 2.93 -10.62
N THR A 38 -11.36 2.71 -11.81
CA THR A 38 -12.21 3.66 -12.53
C THR A 38 -13.69 3.53 -12.19
N LYS A 39 -14.09 2.37 -11.66
CA LYS A 39 -15.49 2.02 -11.34
C LYS A 39 -15.70 1.70 -9.86
N PRO A 40 -15.62 2.72 -8.97
CA PRO A 40 -15.74 2.53 -7.52
C PRO A 40 -17.09 1.96 -7.05
N GLU A 41 -18.13 2.01 -7.89
CA GLU A 41 -19.43 1.38 -7.67
C GLU A 41 -19.41 -0.15 -7.86
N GLU A 42 -18.52 -0.66 -8.72
CA GLU A 42 -18.32 -2.08 -8.98
C GLU A 42 -17.21 -2.67 -8.09
N GLN A 43 -16.09 -1.95 -7.94
CA GLN A 43 -14.90 -2.42 -7.23
C GLN A 43 -14.16 -1.27 -6.52
N ILE A 44 -13.78 -1.49 -5.27
CA ILE A 44 -12.86 -0.62 -4.54
C ILE A 44 -11.59 -1.41 -4.22
N ALA A 45 -10.44 -0.82 -4.54
CA ALA A 45 -9.14 -1.33 -4.17
C ALA A 45 -8.50 -0.45 -3.09
N TYR A 46 -8.01 -1.06 -2.02
CA TYR A 46 -7.24 -0.38 -0.97
C TYR A 46 -5.92 -1.11 -0.76
N TYR A 47 -4.81 -0.36 -0.77
CA TYR A 47 -3.48 -0.85 -0.44
C TYR A 47 -3.14 -0.47 1.00
N HIS A 48 -2.65 -1.44 1.77
CA HIS A 48 -2.11 -1.22 3.09
C HIS A 48 -0.61 -1.54 3.09
N PRO A 49 0.26 -0.57 3.44
CA PRO A 49 1.69 -0.78 3.42
C PRO A 49 2.11 -1.78 4.50
N GLY A 50 3.24 -2.43 4.27
CA GLY A 50 3.79 -3.43 5.17
C GLY A 50 4.08 -2.89 6.57
N VAL A 51 4.06 -3.77 7.57
CA VAL A 51 4.52 -3.41 8.92
C VAL A 51 5.96 -2.90 8.88
N GLY A 52 6.28 -1.88 9.69
CA GLY A 52 7.61 -1.23 9.69
C GLY A 52 7.78 -0.08 8.70
N THR A 53 6.81 0.18 7.81
CA THR A 53 6.89 1.28 6.83
C THR A 53 6.39 2.63 7.35
N SER A 54 5.57 2.63 8.40
CA SER A 54 5.06 3.83 9.04
C SER A 54 5.80 4.10 10.36
N PRO A 55 6.02 5.38 10.73
CA PRO A 55 6.54 5.72 12.04
C PRO A 55 5.66 5.11 13.12
N GLY A 56 6.28 4.54 14.15
CA GLY A 56 5.55 4.01 15.30
C GLY A 56 4.77 5.13 16.00
N LEU A 57 3.81 4.74 16.85
CA LEU A 57 3.01 5.70 17.62
C LEU A 57 3.90 6.69 18.40
N ASN A 58 5.02 6.20 18.94
CA ASN A 58 6.02 7.00 19.66
C ASN A 58 6.74 8.00 18.75
N ASP A 59 7.04 7.63 17.50
CA ASP A 59 7.70 8.50 16.53
C ASP A 59 6.79 9.64 16.08
N LYS A 60 5.48 9.37 15.96
CA LYS A 60 4.47 10.40 15.67
C LYS A 60 4.31 11.36 16.84
N ALA A 61 4.29 10.87 18.08
CA ALA A 61 4.18 11.70 19.27
C ALA A 61 5.38 12.65 19.45
N ARG A 62 6.61 12.19 19.16
CA ARG A 62 7.83 13.02 19.22
C ARG A 62 7.90 14.11 18.15
N ARG A 63 7.13 14.00 17.06
CA ARG A 63 7.07 15.02 16.00
C ARG A 63 6.04 16.11 16.26
N LEU A 64 5.21 15.95 17.30
CA LEU A 64 4.13 16.89 17.67
C LEU A 64 4.47 17.74 18.91
N GLY A 65 5.61 17.48 19.56
CA GLY A 65 6.15 18.30 20.66
C GLY A 65 7.40 19.05 20.21
#